data_AF-Q0U2U3-F1
#
_entry.id   AF-Q0U2U3-F1
#
_cell.length_a   1.000
_cell.length_b   1.000
_cell.length_c   1.000
_cell.angle_alpha   90.00
_cell.angle_beta   90.00
_cell.angle_gamma   90.00
#
_symmetry.space_group_name_H-M   'P 1'
#
loop_
_entity.id
_entity.type
_entity.pdbx_description
1 polymer ?
#
loop_
_entity_poly.entity_id
_entity_poly.type
_entity_poly.pdbx_seq_one_letter_code
_entity_poly.pdbx_strand_id
1 'polypeptide(L)'
;MVGVAGKSRACHDCKRRRVKCDFQKPSCMRCEKAGRACPGYDRASIFVNRTLSEFTTTARVAIAEAISLQVQISMKHSSRLLQTFEQLQANITVPQAPFPGTFRLGAWDILRELYLPRTRSTDECEVTATSCYSWVHAVCHMVPKSNVLNQALLAFCAIQVYLAEPWSISEERAQSLYGEAVKKLIESLEESDVERRDDTLAAIVVLSTCEVKQLWRTSTMHQSC
;
A
#
# COMPACT_ATOMS: atom_id res chain seq x y z
N MET A 1 -12.97 6.83 -45.97
CA MET A 1 -12.34 6.60 -44.66
C MET A 1 -12.37 7.93 -43.90
N VAL A 2 -13.32 8.12 -42.99
CA VAL A 2 -13.48 9.41 -42.28
C VAL A 2 -12.51 9.40 -41.10
N GLY A 3 -11.51 10.28 -41.11
CA GLY A 3 -10.52 10.36 -40.03
C GLY A 3 -11.19 10.70 -38.71
N VAL A 4 -11.04 9.83 -37.71
CA VAL A 4 -11.43 10.16 -36.33
C VAL A 4 -10.63 11.40 -35.94
N ALA A 5 -11.31 12.54 -35.80
CA ALA A 5 -10.67 13.80 -35.46
C ALA A 5 -9.80 13.61 -34.21
N GLY A 6 -8.49 13.78 -34.36
CA GLY A 6 -7.53 13.61 -33.28
C GLY A 6 -7.93 14.45 -32.06
N LYS A 7 -7.92 13.83 -30.88
CA LYS A 7 -8.38 14.43 -29.62
C LYS A 7 -7.51 15.64 -29.26
N SER A 8 -8.01 16.87 -29.53
CA SER A 8 -7.30 18.16 -29.39
C SER A 8 -6.34 18.21 -28.19
N ARG A 9 -5.04 18.43 -28.47
CA ARG A 9 -3.94 18.49 -27.48
C ARG A 9 -3.98 19.73 -26.57
N ALA A 10 -4.95 20.63 -26.76
CA ALA A 10 -5.06 21.88 -26.01
C ALA A 10 -5.05 21.67 -24.48
N CYS A 11 -4.57 22.65 -23.71
CA CYS A 11 -4.68 22.64 -22.26
C CYS A 11 -6.15 22.50 -21.80
N HIS A 12 -6.37 22.04 -20.57
CA HIS A 12 -7.73 21.73 -20.11
C HIS A 12 -8.67 22.94 -20.12
N ASP A 13 -8.17 24.13 -19.78
CA ASP A 13 -9.01 25.34 -19.77
C ASP A 13 -9.37 25.81 -21.19
N CYS A 14 -8.40 25.87 -22.11
CA CYS A 14 -8.67 26.22 -23.51
C CYS A 14 -9.65 25.22 -24.16
N LYS A 15 -9.52 23.93 -23.85
CA LYS A 15 -10.43 22.89 -24.32
C LYS A 15 -11.84 23.06 -23.76
N ARG A 16 -11.96 23.32 -22.45
CA ARG A 16 -13.25 23.61 -21.77
C ARG A 16 -13.93 24.83 -22.40
N ARG A 17 -13.15 25.86 -22.68
CA ARG A 17 -13.60 27.12 -23.33
C ARG A 17 -13.80 27.00 -24.84
N ARG A 18 -13.47 25.85 -25.45
CA ARG A 18 -13.51 25.60 -26.90
C ARG A 18 -12.74 26.65 -27.72
N VAL A 19 -11.60 27.12 -27.19
CA VAL A 19 -10.70 28.05 -27.89
C VAL A 19 -9.42 27.33 -28.33
N LYS A 20 -8.80 27.78 -29.42
CA LYS A 20 -7.46 27.31 -29.82
C LYS A 20 -6.47 27.50 -28.64
N CYS A 21 -5.52 26.59 -28.47
CA CYS A 21 -4.48 26.73 -27.48
C CYS A 21 -3.17 27.04 -28.19
N ASP A 22 -2.31 27.83 -27.54
CA ASP A 22 -1.02 28.23 -28.09
C ASP A 22 0.13 27.29 -27.66
N PHE A 23 -0.18 26.25 -26.87
CA PHE A 23 0.71 25.13 -26.52
C PHE A 23 2.03 25.46 -25.80
N GLN A 24 2.21 26.69 -25.32
CA GLN A 24 3.38 27.07 -24.53
C GLN A 24 3.39 26.41 -23.15
N LYS A 25 4.61 26.18 -22.63
CA LYS A 25 4.89 25.65 -21.29
C LYS A 25 5.65 26.71 -20.48
N PRO A 26 5.42 26.84 -19.17
CA PRO A 26 4.55 26.02 -18.32
C PRO A 26 3.04 26.36 -18.46
N SER A 27 2.71 27.55 -18.93
CA SER A 27 1.34 28.04 -19.16
C SER A 27 1.12 28.51 -20.59
N CYS A 28 -0.12 28.46 -21.08
CA CYS A 28 -0.44 29.02 -22.39
C CYS A 28 -0.79 30.50 -22.26
N MET A 29 -0.40 31.31 -23.26
CA MET A 29 -0.67 32.76 -23.24
C MET A 29 -2.14 33.12 -23.06
N ARG A 30 -3.09 32.29 -23.54
CA ARG A 30 -4.52 32.55 -23.37
C ARG A 30 -5.00 32.42 -21.94
N CYS A 31 -4.40 31.52 -21.16
CA CYS A 31 -4.70 31.40 -19.74
C CYS A 31 -4.06 32.58 -18.99
N GLU A 32 -2.83 32.93 -19.33
CA GLU A 32 -2.12 34.09 -18.74
C GLU A 32 -2.86 35.41 -19.01
N LYS A 33 -3.21 35.71 -20.27
CA LYS A 33 -3.97 36.90 -20.65
C LYS A 33 -5.37 36.93 -20.03
N ALA A 34 -5.95 35.77 -19.75
CA ALA A 34 -7.23 35.66 -19.06
C ALA A 34 -7.10 35.75 -17.53
N GLY A 35 -5.88 35.90 -16.99
CA GLY A 35 -5.62 35.95 -15.55
C GLY A 35 -5.92 34.64 -14.83
N ARG A 36 -5.82 33.48 -15.51
CA ARG A 36 -6.13 32.16 -14.93
C ARG A 36 -4.90 31.27 -14.89
N ALA A 37 -4.78 30.52 -13.80
CA ALA A 37 -3.79 29.44 -13.71
C ALA A 37 -4.06 28.39 -14.79
N CYS A 38 -3.05 28.13 -15.64
CA CYS A 38 -3.15 27.10 -16.67
C CYS A 38 -3.06 25.72 -16.01
N PRO A 39 -4.08 24.84 -16.13
CA PRO A 39 -4.06 23.50 -15.53
C PRO A 39 -3.12 22.52 -16.27
N GLY A 40 -2.30 23.01 -17.21
CA GLY A 40 -1.40 22.18 -18.00
C GLY A 40 -2.10 21.35 -19.08
N TYR A 41 -1.31 20.43 -19.64
CA TYR A 41 -1.66 19.60 -20.80
C TYR A 41 -1.79 18.11 -20.45
N ASP A 42 -1.48 17.74 -19.21
CA ASP A 42 -1.33 16.35 -18.80
C ASP A 42 -2.67 15.63 -18.81
N ARG A 43 -2.65 14.40 -19.31
CA ARG A 43 -3.79 13.51 -19.33
C ARG A 43 -3.41 12.26 -18.58
N ALA A 44 -4.06 12.02 -17.45
CA ALA A 44 -4.02 10.72 -16.83
C ALA A 44 -4.62 9.69 -17.82
N SER A 45 -3.82 8.72 -18.24
CA SER A 45 -4.34 7.51 -18.86
C SER A 45 -5.04 6.69 -17.78
N ILE A 46 -6.25 6.24 -18.07
CA ILE A 46 -7.02 5.41 -17.15
C ILE A 46 -7.22 4.08 -17.85
N PHE A 47 -6.72 3.02 -17.23
CA PHE A 47 -6.96 1.66 -17.67
C PHE A 47 -8.32 1.21 -17.14
N VAL A 48 -9.22 0.80 -18.05
CA VAL A 48 -10.53 0.27 -17.69
C VAL A 48 -10.52 -1.21 -18.03
N ASN A 49 -10.49 -2.06 -17.01
CA ASN A 49 -10.62 -3.50 -17.20
C ASN A 49 -12.05 -3.82 -17.64
N ARG A 50 -12.22 -4.43 -18.81
CA ARG A 50 -13.51 -4.89 -19.33
C ARG A 50 -13.48 -6.40 -19.40
N THR A 51 -14.26 -7.03 -18.53
CA THR A 51 -14.45 -8.49 -18.53
C THR A 51 -15.64 -8.86 -19.42
N LEU A 52 -15.84 -10.16 -19.65
CA LEU A 52 -16.99 -10.68 -20.41
C LEU A 52 -18.33 -10.31 -19.75
N SER A 53 -18.37 -10.20 -18.43
CA SER A 53 -19.56 -9.76 -17.67
C SER A 53 -19.77 -8.25 -17.70
N GLU A 54 -18.72 -7.45 -17.97
CA GLU A 54 -18.72 -5.98 -17.84
C GLU A 54 -18.23 -5.28 -19.12
N PHE A 55 -18.63 -5.79 -20.29
CA PHE A 55 -18.18 -5.24 -21.58
C PHE A 55 -18.72 -3.83 -21.87
N THR A 56 -19.85 -3.44 -21.27
CA THR A 56 -20.46 -2.10 -21.42
C THR A 56 -19.83 -1.03 -20.53
N THR A 57 -18.88 -1.38 -19.68
CA THR A 57 -18.30 -0.45 -18.71
C THR A 57 -17.54 0.68 -19.42
N THR A 58 -18.01 1.90 -19.20
CA THR A 58 -17.37 3.12 -19.69
C THR A 58 -16.42 3.67 -18.63
N ALA A 59 -15.39 4.41 -19.07
CA ALA A 59 -14.45 5.04 -18.15
C ALA A 59 -15.13 5.93 -17.11
N ARG A 60 -16.23 6.62 -17.46
CA ARG A 60 -16.96 7.48 -16.52
C ARG A 60 -17.59 6.69 -15.38
N VAL A 61 -18.19 5.54 -15.69
CA VAL A 61 -18.83 4.67 -14.70
C VAL A 61 -17.76 4.05 -13.80
N ALA A 62 -16.70 3.48 -14.39
CA ALA A 62 -15.59 2.90 -13.64
C ALA A 62 -14.93 3.91 -12.68
N ILE A 63 -14.73 5.15 -13.11
CA ILE A 63 -14.16 6.22 -12.26
C ILE A 63 -15.13 6.60 -11.14
N ALA A 64 -16.42 6.76 -11.44
CA ALA A 64 -17.41 7.13 -10.43
C ALA A 64 -17.55 6.05 -9.34
N GLU A 65 -17.58 4.78 -9.74
CA GLU A 65 -17.56 3.65 -8.81
C GLU A 65 -16.27 3.62 -7.97
N ALA A 66 -15.10 3.78 -8.61
CA ALA A 66 -13.83 3.79 -7.91
C ALA A 66 -13.77 4.90 -6.87
N ILE A 67 -14.21 6.12 -7.21
CA ILE A 67 -14.26 7.26 -6.28
C ILE A 67 -15.21 6.96 -5.11
N SER A 68 -16.40 6.41 -5.38
CA SER A 68 -17.38 6.08 -4.33
C SER A 68 -16.85 5.03 -3.36
N LEU A 69 -16.19 3.97 -3.88
CA LEU A 69 -15.53 2.96 -3.07
C LEU A 69 -14.39 3.56 -2.24
N GLN A 70 -13.56 4.41 -2.85
CA GLN A 70 -12.39 4.99 -2.20
C GLN A 70 -12.76 5.89 -1.01
N VAL A 71 -13.84 6.67 -1.11
CA VAL A 71 -14.35 7.52 -0.01
C VAL A 71 -14.86 6.66 1.16
N GLN A 72 -15.62 5.60 0.88
CA GLN A 72 -16.14 4.72 1.93
C GLN A 72 -15.03 3.92 2.63
N ILE A 73 -14.00 3.52 1.88
CA ILE A 73 -12.84 2.78 2.41
C ILE A 73 -11.99 3.71 3.29
N SER A 74 -11.67 4.92 2.82
CA SER A 74 -10.79 5.85 3.56
C SER A 74 -11.28 6.19 4.96
N MET A 75 -12.60 6.30 5.18
CA MET A 75 -13.15 6.66 6.51
C MET A 75 -13.19 5.49 7.50
N LYS A 76 -13.33 4.25 7.04
CA LYS A 76 -13.40 3.05 7.91
C LYS A 76 -12.04 2.41 8.17
N HIS A 77 -11.06 2.68 7.31
CA HIS A 77 -9.78 1.99 7.28
C HIS A 77 -8.79 2.53 8.32
N SER A 78 -8.74 3.85 8.51
CA SER A 78 -7.75 4.47 9.40
C SER A 78 -7.92 4.16 10.87
N SER A 79 -9.15 4.07 11.36
CA SER A 79 -9.39 3.67 12.74
C SER A 79 -9.09 2.19 12.98
N ARG A 80 -9.35 1.32 12.00
CA ARG A 80 -9.20 -0.14 12.15
C ARG A 80 -7.75 -0.57 12.12
N LEU A 81 -6.93 -0.04 11.21
CA LEU A 81 -5.51 -0.42 11.10
C LEU A 81 -4.72 -0.06 12.35
N LEU A 82 -4.90 1.16 12.87
CA LEU A 82 -4.24 1.61 14.08
C LEU A 82 -4.70 0.77 15.29
N GLN A 83 -6.00 0.51 15.41
CA GLN A 83 -6.54 -0.32 16.49
C GLN A 83 -5.99 -1.76 16.44
N THR A 84 -5.92 -2.37 15.27
CA THR A 84 -5.32 -3.71 15.12
C THR A 84 -3.83 -3.68 15.46
N PHE A 85 -3.10 -2.64 15.04
CA PHE A 85 -1.69 -2.48 15.39
C PHE A 85 -1.46 -2.33 16.90
N GLU A 86 -2.23 -1.49 17.58
CA GLU A 86 -2.16 -1.33 19.04
C GLU A 86 -2.44 -2.65 19.78
N GLN A 87 -3.40 -3.44 19.30
CA GLN A 87 -3.68 -4.78 19.82
C GLN A 87 -2.49 -5.73 19.62
N LEU A 88 -1.85 -5.72 18.46
CA LEU A 88 -0.64 -6.52 18.19
C LEU A 88 0.50 -6.13 19.14
N GLN A 89 0.72 -4.83 19.32
CA GLN A 89 1.76 -4.32 20.20
C GLN A 89 1.52 -4.69 21.67
N ALA A 90 0.27 -4.62 22.13
CA ALA A 90 -0.11 -5.02 23.49
C ALA A 90 0.16 -6.52 23.74
N ASN A 91 -0.14 -7.38 22.76
CA ASN A 91 0.05 -8.83 22.84
C ASN A 91 1.52 -9.27 22.89
N ILE A 92 2.44 -8.48 22.34
CA ILE A 92 3.89 -8.73 22.45
C ILE A 92 4.42 -8.34 23.83
N THR A 93 3.89 -7.25 24.40
CA THR A 93 4.35 -6.69 25.68
C THR A 93 3.81 -7.47 26.88
N VAL A 94 2.57 -7.98 26.78
CA VAL A 94 1.95 -8.83 27.81
C VAL A 94 1.38 -10.07 27.09
N PRO A 95 1.98 -11.26 27.25
CA PRO A 95 1.49 -12.46 26.59
C PRO A 95 0.23 -12.98 27.31
N GLN A 96 -0.92 -12.34 27.07
CA GLN A 96 -2.22 -12.74 27.65
C GLN A 96 -3.07 -13.61 26.73
N ALA A 97 -2.67 -13.82 25.47
CA ALA A 97 -3.49 -14.57 24.52
C ALA A 97 -3.39 -16.09 24.78
N PRO A 98 -4.52 -16.80 25.03
CA PRO A 98 -4.54 -18.25 25.20
C PRO A 98 -4.17 -19.03 23.92
N PHE A 99 -4.09 -18.35 22.76
CA PHE A 99 -3.78 -18.97 21.46
C PHE A 99 -2.70 -18.17 20.70
N PRO A 100 -1.52 -18.76 20.39
CA PRO A 100 -0.44 -18.09 19.66
C PRO A 100 -0.78 -17.63 18.24
N GLY A 101 -1.80 -18.24 17.61
CA GLY A 101 -2.18 -17.97 16.22
C GLY A 101 -2.89 -16.62 16.00
N THR A 102 -3.52 -16.03 17.03
CA THR A 102 -4.30 -14.79 16.86
C THR A 102 -3.42 -13.58 16.52
N PHE A 103 -2.19 -13.55 17.03
CA PHE A 103 -1.24 -12.47 16.73
C PHE A 103 -0.91 -12.41 15.24
N ARG A 104 -0.54 -13.55 14.64
CA ARG A 104 -0.11 -13.60 13.23
C ARG A 104 -1.29 -13.38 12.27
N LEU A 105 -2.50 -13.77 12.66
CA LEU A 105 -3.74 -13.46 11.93
C LEU A 105 -4.08 -11.95 11.96
N GLY A 106 -3.86 -11.26 13.09
CA GLY A 106 -4.02 -9.81 13.15
C GLY A 106 -3.02 -9.06 12.26
N ALA A 107 -1.77 -9.54 12.19
CA ALA A 107 -0.80 -9.02 11.23
C ALA A 107 -1.23 -9.27 9.78
N TRP A 108 -1.78 -10.46 9.48
CA TRP A 108 -2.34 -10.78 8.17
C TRP A 108 -3.46 -9.81 7.75
N ASP A 109 -4.36 -9.44 8.67
CA ASP A 109 -5.45 -8.51 8.37
C ASP A 109 -4.92 -7.13 7.94
N ILE A 110 -3.92 -6.59 8.63
CA ILE A 110 -3.27 -5.32 8.25
C ILE A 110 -2.64 -5.45 6.85
N LEU A 111 -1.93 -6.55 6.60
CA LEU A 111 -1.20 -6.74 5.34
C LEU A 111 -2.13 -6.99 4.16
N ARG A 112 -3.21 -7.75 4.35
CA ARG A 112 -4.24 -7.95 3.33
C ARG A 112 -4.88 -6.63 2.95
N GLU A 113 -5.20 -5.78 3.91
CA GLU A 113 -5.84 -4.49 3.64
C GLU A 113 -4.90 -3.49 2.93
N LEU A 114 -3.59 -3.56 3.19
CA LEU A 114 -2.60 -2.61 2.65
C LEU A 114 -1.92 -3.03 1.35
N TYR A 115 -1.72 -4.33 1.11
CA TYR A 115 -0.96 -4.82 -0.05
C TYR A 115 -1.77 -5.60 -1.07
N LEU A 116 -2.83 -6.31 -0.66
CA LEU A 116 -3.57 -7.15 -1.58
C LEU A 116 -4.61 -6.31 -2.34
N PRO A 117 -4.69 -6.45 -3.68
CA PRO A 117 -5.78 -5.87 -4.44
C PRO A 117 -7.11 -6.40 -3.88
N ARG A 118 -8.01 -5.50 -3.48
CA ARG A 118 -9.34 -5.89 -3.02
C ARG A 118 -10.06 -6.60 -4.16
N THR A 119 -10.21 -7.91 -4.08
CA THR A 119 -10.95 -8.70 -5.06
C THR A 119 -12.43 -8.36 -4.93
N ARG A 120 -13.06 -7.92 -6.04
CA ARG A 120 -14.52 -7.77 -6.11
C ARG A 120 -15.24 -9.14 -6.13
N SER A 121 -14.49 -10.24 -6.31
CA SER A 121 -15.03 -11.60 -6.37
C SER A 121 -14.93 -12.31 -5.01
N THR A 122 -16.03 -12.93 -4.62
CA THR A 122 -16.29 -13.69 -3.39
C THR A 122 -15.64 -15.08 -3.34
N ASP A 123 -14.85 -15.45 -4.34
CA ASP A 123 -14.14 -16.74 -4.35
C ASP A 123 -12.79 -16.61 -3.63
N GLU A 124 -12.86 -16.64 -2.30
CA GLU A 124 -11.73 -16.54 -1.38
C GLU A 124 -10.74 -17.73 -1.48
N CYS A 125 -11.08 -18.79 -2.22
CA CYS A 125 -10.40 -20.09 -2.13
C CYS A 125 -9.23 -20.29 -3.12
N GLU A 126 -9.21 -19.68 -4.32
CA GLU A 126 -8.20 -19.99 -5.35
C GLU A 126 -7.02 -18.98 -5.45
N VAL A 127 -7.13 -17.78 -4.88
CA VAL A 127 -6.16 -16.70 -5.10
C VAL A 127 -4.89 -16.83 -4.23
N THR A 128 -4.93 -17.63 -3.16
CA THR A 128 -3.86 -17.73 -2.16
C THR A 128 -2.68 -18.60 -2.58
N ALA A 129 -2.87 -19.53 -3.51
CA ALA A 129 -1.86 -20.52 -3.90
C ALA A 129 -0.88 -20.07 -5.00
N THR A 130 -1.23 -19.04 -5.80
CA THR A 130 -0.50 -18.72 -7.04
C THR A 130 -0.02 -17.26 -7.15
N SER A 131 -0.29 -16.42 -6.15
CA SER A 131 0.14 -15.01 -6.19
C SER A 131 1.48 -14.79 -5.49
N CYS A 132 2.20 -13.73 -5.89
CA CYS A 132 3.47 -13.30 -5.27
C CYS A 132 3.36 -12.89 -3.78
N TYR A 133 2.16 -12.91 -3.19
CA TYR A 133 1.90 -12.61 -1.79
C TYR A 133 1.64 -13.86 -0.93
N SER A 134 1.72 -15.06 -1.53
CA SER A 134 1.50 -16.34 -0.82
C SER A 134 2.47 -16.54 0.35
N TRP A 135 3.67 -15.95 0.27
CA TRP A 135 4.65 -16.01 1.36
C TRP A 135 4.16 -15.31 2.63
N VAL A 136 3.44 -14.19 2.53
CA VAL A 136 2.92 -13.47 3.71
C VAL A 136 1.90 -14.35 4.44
N HIS A 137 1.02 -14.99 3.67
CA HIS A 137 0.07 -15.95 4.19
C HIS A 137 0.78 -17.12 4.86
N ALA A 138 1.79 -17.71 4.21
CA ALA A 138 2.57 -18.80 4.76
C ALA A 138 3.24 -18.41 6.09
N VAL A 139 3.92 -17.26 6.13
CA VAL A 139 4.59 -16.72 7.34
C VAL A 139 3.60 -16.50 8.49
N CYS A 140 2.42 -15.94 8.20
CA CYS A 140 1.39 -15.73 9.21
C CYS A 140 0.78 -17.04 9.75
N HIS A 141 0.88 -18.15 9.01
CA HIS A 141 0.34 -19.46 9.41
C HIS A 141 1.39 -20.43 9.95
N MET A 142 2.67 -20.02 10.04
CA MET A 142 3.71 -20.85 10.65
C MET A 142 3.37 -21.16 12.12
N VAL A 143 3.63 -22.39 12.54
CA VAL A 143 3.57 -22.88 13.93
C VAL A 143 4.96 -23.46 14.21
N PRO A 144 5.65 -23.18 15.34
CA PRO A 144 5.17 -22.64 16.62
C PRO A 144 5.45 -21.14 16.88
N LYS A 145 5.20 -20.69 18.12
CA LYS A 145 5.36 -19.29 18.56
C LYS A 145 6.84 -18.90 18.59
N SER A 146 7.29 -18.16 17.59
CA SER A 146 8.62 -17.50 17.60
C SER A 146 8.52 -16.02 17.96
N ASN A 147 9.32 -15.62 18.93
CA ASN A 147 9.43 -14.22 19.38
C ASN A 147 10.11 -13.34 18.33
N VAL A 148 11.04 -13.90 17.54
CA VAL A 148 11.78 -13.18 16.50
C VAL A 148 10.85 -12.83 15.35
N LEU A 149 10.09 -13.83 14.88
CA LEU A 149 9.15 -13.63 13.78
C LEU A 149 8.01 -12.68 14.19
N ASN A 150 7.50 -12.79 15.42
CA ASN A 150 6.44 -11.89 15.88
C ASN A 150 6.93 -10.43 15.97
N GLN A 151 8.17 -10.21 16.42
CA GLN A 151 8.77 -8.88 16.46
C GLN A 151 9.02 -8.32 15.05
N ALA A 152 9.49 -9.15 14.12
CA ALA A 152 9.64 -8.76 12.72
C ALA A 152 8.29 -8.37 12.08
N LEU A 153 7.23 -9.15 12.33
CA LEU A 153 5.88 -8.83 11.85
C LEU A 153 5.32 -7.54 12.48
N LEU A 154 5.59 -7.28 13.77
CA LEU A 154 5.19 -6.02 14.42
C LEU A 154 5.89 -4.82 13.79
N ALA A 155 7.21 -4.89 13.61
CA ALA A 155 7.99 -3.84 12.94
C ALA A 155 7.49 -3.60 11.52
N PHE A 156 7.21 -4.67 10.77
CA PHE A 156 6.63 -4.56 9.44
C PHE A 156 5.27 -3.86 9.48
N CYS A 157 4.34 -4.29 10.33
CA CYS A 157 3.03 -3.65 10.47
C CYS A 157 3.15 -2.17 10.85
N ALA A 158 4.04 -1.81 11.78
CA ALA A 158 4.27 -0.42 12.19
C ALA A 158 4.70 0.46 10.99
N ILE A 159 5.66 -0.03 10.20
CA ILE A 159 6.13 0.66 8.99
C ILE A 159 5.00 0.78 7.97
N GLN A 160 4.19 -0.26 7.78
CA GLN A 160 3.10 -0.20 6.80
C GLN A 160 1.99 0.75 7.21
N VAL A 161 1.60 0.76 8.49
CA VAL A 161 0.62 1.72 9.02
C VAL A 161 1.15 3.15 8.91
N TYR A 162 2.42 3.38 9.24
CA TYR A 162 3.06 4.69 9.05
C TYR A 162 3.05 5.15 7.58
N LEU A 163 3.36 4.27 6.63
CA LEU A 163 3.37 4.61 5.20
C LEU A 163 1.96 4.87 4.65
N ALA A 164 0.96 4.14 5.14
CA ALA A 164 -0.43 4.36 4.77
C ALA A 164 -0.98 5.64 5.39
N GLU A 165 -0.61 5.93 6.65
CA GLU A 165 -1.19 6.97 7.49
C GLU A 165 -0.11 7.68 8.33
N PRO A 166 0.60 8.67 7.75
CA PRO A 166 1.75 9.32 8.41
C PRO A 166 1.42 10.03 9.72
N TRP A 167 0.15 10.34 9.98
CA TRP A 167 -0.35 11.00 11.20
C TRP A 167 -0.64 10.02 12.34
N SER A 168 -0.68 8.71 12.07
CA SER A 168 -1.12 7.71 13.04
C SER A 168 -0.01 7.19 13.96
N ILE A 169 1.19 7.01 13.41
CA ILE A 169 2.37 6.52 14.12
C ILE A 169 3.54 7.46 13.83
N SER A 170 4.33 7.82 14.84
CA SER A 170 5.53 8.62 14.60
C SER A 170 6.60 7.81 13.88
N GLU A 171 7.39 8.48 13.04
CA GLU A 171 8.50 7.84 12.33
C GLU A 171 9.50 7.20 13.29
N GLU A 172 9.85 7.90 14.37
CA GLU A 172 10.72 7.42 15.44
C GLU A 172 10.19 6.12 16.06
N ARG A 173 8.87 6.01 16.23
CA ARG A 173 8.26 4.81 16.81
C ARG A 173 8.36 3.61 15.87
N ALA A 174 8.10 3.80 14.58
CA ALA A 174 8.25 2.74 13.59
C ALA A 174 9.71 2.28 13.45
N GLN A 175 10.66 3.23 13.44
CA GLN A 175 12.10 2.94 13.42
C GLN A 175 12.58 2.23 14.68
N SER A 176 12.10 2.63 15.86
CA SER A 176 12.42 1.98 17.14
C SER A 176 12.00 0.51 17.14
N LEU A 177 10.79 0.20 16.67
CA LEU A 177 10.31 -1.19 16.57
C LEU A 177 11.09 -2.00 15.55
N TYR A 178 11.51 -1.39 14.44
CA TYR A 178 12.40 -2.02 13.48
C TYR A 178 13.76 -2.37 14.11
N GLY A 179 14.37 -1.44 14.83
CA GLY A 179 15.63 -1.68 15.54
C GLY A 179 15.52 -2.79 16.58
N GLU A 180 14.41 -2.86 17.32
CA GLU A 180 14.13 -3.95 18.26
C GLU A 180 14.03 -5.31 17.55
N ALA A 181 13.35 -5.36 16.41
CA ALA A 181 13.23 -6.58 15.62
C ALA A 181 14.57 -7.07 15.05
N VAL A 182 15.40 -6.15 14.55
CA VAL A 182 16.75 -6.49 14.06
C VAL A 182 17.63 -6.99 15.21
N LYS A 183 17.57 -6.36 16.38
CA LYS A 183 18.31 -6.83 17.57
C LYS A 183 17.92 -8.26 17.95
N LYS A 184 16.61 -8.55 18.02
CA LYS A 184 16.10 -9.91 18.29
C LYS A 184 16.52 -10.92 17.23
N LEU A 185 16.61 -10.51 15.97
CA LEU A 185 17.08 -11.36 14.88
C LEU A 185 18.56 -11.71 15.07
N ILE A 186 19.40 -10.73 15.41
CA ILE A 186 20.84 -10.96 15.68
C ILE A 186 21.01 -11.93 16.85
N GLU A 187 20.33 -11.69 17.97
CA GLU A 187 20.35 -12.58 19.16
C GLU A 187 19.97 -14.03 18.77
N SER A 188 18.97 -14.18 17.90
CA SER A 188 18.53 -15.51 17.43
C SER A 188 19.47 -16.16 16.43
N LEU A 189 20.30 -15.42 15.71
CA LEU A 189 21.30 -15.98 14.80
C LEU A 189 22.54 -16.46 15.56
N GLU A 190 22.82 -15.85 16.72
CA GLU A 190 23.90 -16.25 17.62
C GLU A 190 23.54 -17.52 18.42
N GLU A 191 22.26 -17.71 18.75
CA GLU A 191 21.75 -18.96 19.32
C GLU A 191 21.72 -20.08 18.26
N SER A 192 22.62 -21.06 18.39
CA SER A 192 22.84 -22.18 17.46
C SER A 192 21.79 -23.30 17.61
N ASP A 193 20.50 -22.95 17.56
CA ASP A 193 19.40 -23.92 17.64
C ASP A 193 18.91 -24.31 16.24
N VAL A 194 19.03 -25.61 15.90
CA VAL A 194 18.78 -26.15 14.56
C VAL A 194 17.29 -26.12 14.19
N GLU A 195 16.40 -26.15 15.17
CA GLU A 195 14.94 -26.23 14.98
C GLU A 195 14.28 -24.87 14.67
N ARG A 196 14.97 -23.74 14.88
CA ARG A 196 14.39 -22.38 14.72
C ARG A 196 14.67 -21.70 13.38
N ARG A 197 15.29 -22.40 12.42
CA ARG A 197 15.75 -21.80 11.16
C ARG A 197 14.63 -21.19 10.33
N ASP A 198 13.47 -21.84 10.28
CA ASP A 198 12.40 -21.40 9.38
C ASP A 198 11.77 -20.09 9.87
N ASP A 199 11.59 -19.91 11.17
CA ASP A 199 11.07 -18.67 11.74
C ASP A 199 12.07 -17.52 11.60
N THR A 200 13.37 -17.80 11.76
CA THR A 200 14.44 -16.81 11.55
C THR A 200 14.54 -16.42 10.08
N LEU A 201 14.43 -17.38 9.15
CA LEU A 201 14.37 -17.12 7.71
C LEU A 201 13.12 -16.30 7.35
N ALA A 202 11.97 -16.65 7.90
CA ALA A 202 10.74 -15.89 7.74
C ALA A 202 10.89 -14.45 8.26
N ALA A 203 11.52 -14.27 9.42
CA ALA A 203 11.81 -12.95 9.98
C ALA A 203 12.73 -12.12 9.08
N ILE A 204 13.77 -12.74 8.50
CA ILE A 204 14.67 -12.09 7.52
C ILE A 204 13.88 -11.65 6.29
N VAL A 205 13.03 -12.51 5.74
CA VAL A 205 12.19 -12.17 4.57
C VAL A 205 11.29 -10.98 4.90
N VAL A 206 10.58 -11.01 6.03
CA VAL A 206 9.72 -9.90 6.48
C VAL A 206 10.53 -8.60 6.60
N LEU A 207 11.67 -8.60 7.30
CA LEU A 207 12.47 -7.39 7.50
C LEU A 207 13.07 -6.87 6.18
N SER A 208 13.50 -7.74 5.26
CA SER A 208 14.00 -7.32 3.95
C SER A 208 12.95 -6.53 3.15
N THR A 209 11.66 -6.87 3.31
CA THR A 209 10.58 -6.12 2.65
C THR A 209 10.36 -4.72 3.26
N CYS A 210 10.74 -4.49 4.52
CA CYS A 210 10.74 -3.17 5.14
C CYS A 210 11.77 -2.23 4.47
N GLU A 211 12.98 -2.73 4.24
CA GLU A 211 14.12 -1.95 3.73
C GLU A 211 13.87 -1.45 2.31
N VAL A 212 13.31 -2.31 1.46
CA VAL A 212 12.93 -1.95 0.09
C VAL A 212 11.95 -0.79 0.10
N LYS A 213 11.08 -0.60 1.10
CA LYS A 213 10.17 0.56 1.09
C LYS A 213 10.76 1.83 1.69
N GLN A 214 11.65 1.73 2.67
CA GLN A 214 12.30 2.91 3.27
C GLN A 214 13.25 3.61 2.27
N LEU A 215 13.98 2.84 1.46
CA LEU A 215 14.91 3.36 0.45
C LEU A 215 14.24 4.16 -0.68
N TRP A 216 12.99 3.84 -1.03
CA TRP A 216 12.27 4.60 -2.07
C TRP A 216 11.85 5.98 -1.57
N ARG A 217 11.58 6.12 -0.26
CA ARG A 217 11.12 7.40 0.31
C ARG A 217 12.26 8.41 0.45
N THR A 218 13.44 7.97 0.88
CA THR A 218 14.64 8.82 0.94
C THR A 218 15.03 9.32 -0.46
N SER A 219 14.88 8.47 -1.48
CA SER A 219 15.10 8.84 -2.88
C SER A 219 14.10 9.89 -3.40
N THR A 220 12.82 9.80 -3.02
CA THR A 220 11.79 10.80 -3.42
C THR A 220 11.92 12.13 -2.70
N MET A 221 12.40 12.15 -1.45
CA MET A 221 12.65 13.41 -0.73
C MET A 221 13.86 14.17 -1.30
N HIS A 222 14.89 13.47 -1.77
CA HIS A 222 16.01 14.11 -2.47
C HIS A 222 15.70 14.65 -3.87
N GLN A 223 14.59 14.24 -4.50
CA GLN A 223 14.14 14.81 -5.77
C GLN A 223 13.26 16.07 -5.62
N SER A 224 12.99 16.50 -4.39
CA SER A 224 12.12 17.64 -4.07
C SER A 224 12.89 18.88 -3.57
N CYS A 225 14.22 18.87 -3.59
CA CYS A 225 15.09 20.00 -3.29
C CYS A 225 15.83 20.49 -4.54
#